data_AF-A0A8S2F4Y7-F1
#
_entry.id   AF-A0A8S2F4Y7-F1
#
_cell.length_a   1.000
_cell.length_b   1.000
_cell.length_c   1.000
_cell.angle_alpha   90.00
_cell.angle_beta   90.00
_cell.angle_gamma   90.00
#
_symmetry.space_group_name_H-M   'P 1'
#
loop_
_entity.id
_entity.type
_entity.pdbx_description
1 polymer ?
#
loop_
_entity_poly.entity_id
_entity_poly.type
_entity_poly.pdbx_seq_one_letter_code
_entity_poly.pdbx_strand_id
1 'polypeptide(L)'
;TVIIQFYLAQRISTTTEKSMTKLNDFGDKRRLLHELTDDIHQNVTKAQILYELSKCISQTVTADDFNLYLVDETGASMRLYNAENDEENTLYLAPVKIGIGHCIAGYVGYTKETVRISNMINLDPKYPDGLYATNDNVTCVMVHPLVNNNGQLLGVVEFYRRNSTTPFTDEDEEVSYRNF
;
A
#
# COMPACT_ATOMS: atom_id res chain seq x y z
N THR A 1 -9.93 5.66 9.50
CA THR A 1 -10.26 6.93 10.20
C THR A 1 -9.35 7.29 11.36
N VAL A 2 -8.81 6.34 12.14
CA VAL A 2 -7.86 6.62 13.25
C VAL A 2 -6.40 6.76 12.79
N ILE A 3 -5.97 5.98 11.79
CA ILE A 3 -4.59 5.99 11.27
C ILE A 3 -4.26 7.30 10.54
N ILE A 4 -5.22 7.83 9.76
CA ILE A 4 -5.10 9.15 9.12
C ILE A 4 -4.93 10.24 10.18
N GLN A 5 -5.69 10.17 11.29
CA GLN A 5 -5.53 11.12 12.39
C GLN A 5 -4.17 10.99 13.08
N PHE A 6 -3.65 9.78 13.27
CA PHE A 6 -2.34 9.56 13.89
C PHE A 6 -1.18 10.05 13.00
N TYR A 7 -1.24 9.77 11.70
CA TYR A 7 -0.26 10.24 10.72
C TYR A 7 -0.26 11.78 10.62
N LEU A 8 -1.45 12.40 10.56
CA LEU A 8 -1.58 13.85 10.61
C LEU A 8 -1.00 14.42 11.91
N ALA A 9 -1.26 13.77 13.06
CA ALA A 9 -0.73 14.20 14.35
C ALA A 9 0.81 14.14 14.42
N GLN A 10 1.44 13.07 13.92
CA GLN A 10 2.90 12.96 13.89
C GLN A 10 3.54 14.00 12.97
N ARG A 11 2.95 14.22 11.78
CA ARG A 11 3.46 15.19 10.81
C ARG A 11 3.29 16.63 11.29
N ILE A 12 2.18 16.95 11.95
CA ILE A 12 1.97 18.22 12.65
C ILE A 12 3.05 18.42 13.72
N SER A 13 3.36 17.40 14.52
CA SER A 13 4.36 17.50 15.60
C SER A 13 5.76 17.87 15.08
N THR A 14 6.22 17.23 14.00
CA THR A 14 7.54 17.52 13.38
C THR A 14 7.63 18.91 12.75
N THR A 15 6.53 19.40 12.18
CA THR A 15 6.47 20.77 11.64
C THR A 15 6.44 21.80 12.78
N THR A 16 5.75 21.49 13.87
CA THR A 16 5.61 22.40 15.03
C THR A 16 6.94 22.65 15.74
N GLU A 17 7.84 21.65 15.81
CA GLU A 17 9.19 21.84 16.39
C GLU A 17 10.07 22.80 15.57
N LYS A 18 10.04 22.70 14.23
CA LYS A 18 10.76 23.65 13.34
C LYS A 18 10.18 25.06 13.42
N SER A 19 8.87 25.19 13.66
CA SER A 19 8.16 26.48 13.72
C SER A 19 8.19 27.14 15.09
N MET A 20 8.32 26.41 16.20
CA MET A 20 8.31 26.99 17.56
C MET A 20 9.49 27.92 17.88
N THR A 21 10.57 27.91 17.08
CA THR A 21 11.66 28.90 17.20
C THR A 21 11.29 30.27 16.60
N LYS A 22 10.12 30.37 15.95
CA LYS A 22 9.57 31.61 15.41
C LYS A 22 8.09 31.66 15.76
N LEU A 23 7.68 32.36 16.83
CA LEU A 23 6.50 33.24 16.86
C LEU A 23 5.83 33.34 18.23
N ASN A 24 5.43 34.57 18.54
CA ASN A 24 4.75 35.01 19.75
C ASN A 24 3.44 35.75 19.41
N ASP A 25 2.74 35.41 18.32
CA ASP A 25 1.46 36.07 17.96
C ASP A 25 0.35 35.11 17.49
N PHE A 26 -0.89 35.40 17.90
CA PHE A 26 -2.06 34.52 17.84
C PHE A 26 -2.81 34.57 16.50
N GLY A 27 -2.66 35.66 15.73
CA GLY A 27 -3.18 35.80 14.36
C GLY A 27 -2.45 34.90 13.36
N ASP A 28 -1.13 34.84 13.50
CA ASP A 28 -0.26 34.02 12.65
C ASP A 28 -0.49 32.52 12.85
N LYS A 29 -0.89 32.09 14.05
CA LYS A 29 -1.17 30.67 14.32
C LYS A 29 -2.34 30.13 13.51
N ARG A 30 -3.44 30.88 13.36
CA ARG A 30 -4.61 30.43 12.58
C ARG A 30 -4.33 30.42 11.08
N ARG A 31 -3.58 31.41 10.60
CA ARG A 31 -3.19 31.50 9.19
C ARG A 31 -2.18 30.42 8.82
N LEU A 32 -1.18 30.18 9.66
CA LEU A 32 -0.23 29.09 9.48
C LEU A 32 -0.91 27.72 9.53
N LEU A 33 -1.87 27.51 10.43
CA LEU A 33 -2.66 26.27 10.46
C LEU A 33 -3.45 26.06 9.17
N HIS A 34 -4.00 27.13 8.58
CA HIS A 34 -4.72 27.05 7.31
C HIS A 34 -3.77 26.75 6.14
N GLU A 35 -2.64 27.46 6.05
CA GLU A 35 -1.61 27.24 5.03
C GLU A 35 -1.03 25.81 5.12
N LEU A 36 -0.77 25.29 6.33
CA LEU A 36 -0.32 23.91 6.54
C LEU A 36 -1.39 22.88 6.16
N THR A 37 -2.66 23.17 6.46
CA THR A 37 -3.77 22.29 6.08
C THR A 37 -3.94 22.25 4.57
N ASP A 38 -3.80 23.40 3.91
CA ASP A 38 -3.87 23.50 2.45
C ASP A 38 -2.66 22.82 1.79
N ASP A 39 -1.46 22.98 2.33
CA ASP A 39 -0.24 22.30 1.85
C ASP A 39 -0.31 20.77 2.00
N ILE A 40 -0.94 20.26 3.06
CA ILE A 40 -1.18 18.82 3.26
C ILE A 40 -2.19 18.31 2.22
N HIS A 41 -3.27 19.05 1.96
CA HIS A 41 -4.27 18.66 0.96
C HIS A 41 -3.75 18.78 -0.48
N GLN A 42 -2.83 19.71 -0.76
CA GLN A 42 -2.33 19.95 -2.12
C GLN A 42 -1.17 19.03 -2.54
N ASN A 43 -0.42 18.45 -1.60
CA ASN A 43 0.80 17.69 -1.93
C ASN A 43 0.72 16.17 -1.71
N VAL A 44 -0.37 15.64 -1.15
CA VAL A 44 -0.52 14.20 -0.91
C VAL A 44 -1.31 13.54 -2.04
N THR A 45 -0.64 12.70 -2.83
CA THR A 45 -1.30 11.93 -3.91
C THR A 45 -2.06 10.74 -3.33
N LYS A 46 -3.07 10.24 -4.05
CA LYS A 46 -3.79 9.00 -3.68
C LYS A 46 -2.83 7.82 -3.48
N ALA A 47 -1.80 7.74 -4.31
CA ALA A 47 -0.76 6.71 -4.24
C ALA A 47 0.00 6.74 -2.90
N GLN A 48 0.38 7.93 -2.41
CA GLN A 48 1.05 8.08 -1.12
C GLN A 48 0.17 7.66 0.04
N ILE A 49 -1.13 7.98 0.00
CA ILE A 49 -2.08 7.55 1.05
C ILE A 49 -2.18 6.02 1.07
N LEU A 50 -2.37 5.39 -0.08
CA LEU A 50 -2.46 3.93 -0.18
C LEU A 50 -1.17 3.26 0.29
N TYR A 51 -0.01 3.84 -0.01
CA TYR A 51 1.28 3.36 0.47
C TYR A 51 1.41 3.42 2.00
N GLU A 52 1.10 4.57 2.61
CA GLU A 52 1.17 4.72 4.07
C GLU A 52 0.15 3.83 4.79
N LEU A 53 -1.04 3.63 4.22
CA LEU A 53 -2.03 2.68 4.74
C LEU A 53 -1.50 1.24 4.65
N SER A 54 -0.95 0.85 3.51
CA SER A 54 -0.34 -0.47 3.31
C SER A 54 0.76 -0.72 4.34
N LYS A 55 1.63 0.27 4.58
CA LYS A 55 2.67 0.21 5.60
C LYS A 55 2.13 0.03 7.03
N CYS A 56 1.03 0.69 7.37
CA CYS A 56 0.40 0.51 8.68
C CYS A 56 -0.21 -0.89 8.83
N ILE A 57 -0.84 -1.40 7.78
CA ILE A 57 -1.42 -2.74 7.76
C ILE A 57 -0.30 -3.78 7.88
N SER A 58 0.79 -3.65 7.12
CA SER A 58 1.91 -4.61 7.17
C SER A 58 2.46 -4.76 8.59
N GLN A 59 2.59 -3.65 9.33
CA GLN A 59 2.98 -3.67 10.75
C GLN A 59 1.93 -4.36 11.63
N THR A 60 0.65 -4.06 11.41
CA THR A 60 -0.47 -4.60 12.21
C THR A 60 -0.62 -6.11 12.04
N VAL A 61 -0.53 -6.59 10.80
CA VAL A 61 -0.61 -8.02 10.48
C VAL A 61 0.75 -8.72 10.61
N THR A 62 1.78 -8.05 11.12
CA THR A 62 3.14 -8.61 11.27
C THR A 62 3.66 -9.26 9.97
N ALA A 63 3.46 -8.57 8.84
CA ALA A 63 4.14 -8.89 7.59
C ALA A 63 5.58 -8.37 7.65
N ASP A 64 6.49 -9.03 6.94
CA ASP A 64 7.89 -8.56 6.88
C ASP A 64 7.98 -7.29 6.03
N ASP A 65 7.22 -7.25 4.93
CA ASP A 65 7.12 -6.09 4.05
C ASP A 65 5.89 -6.23 3.11
N PHE A 66 5.72 -5.30 2.18
CA PHE A 66 4.65 -5.31 1.19
C PHE A 66 5.06 -4.78 -0.19
N ASN A 67 4.32 -5.19 -1.22
CA ASN A 67 4.37 -4.58 -2.56
C ASN A 67 3.05 -3.88 -2.84
N LEU A 68 3.09 -2.63 -3.30
CA LEU A 68 1.90 -1.91 -3.75
C LEU A 68 1.94 -1.76 -5.27
N TYR A 69 0.94 -2.26 -5.98
CA TYR A 69 0.77 -2.06 -7.41
C TYR A 69 -0.40 -1.12 -7.66
N LEU A 70 -0.21 -0.13 -8.54
CA LEU A 70 -1.25 0.82 -8.91
C LEU A 70 -1.67 0.60 -10.36
N VAL A 71 -2.98 0.64 -10.60
CA VAL A 71 -3.58 0.46 -11.92
C VAL A 71 -3.25 1.66 -12.81
N ASP A 72 -2.91 1.39 -14.06
CA ASP A 72 -2.71 2.43 -15.07
C ASP A 72 -4.03 3.08 -15.51
N GLU A 73 -3.96 4.12 -16.34
CA GLU A 73 -5.14 4.83 -16.84
C GLU A 73 -6.06 3.95 -17.70
N THR A 74 -5.55 2.87 -18.29
CA THR A 74 -6.31 1.97 -19.17
C THR A 74 -7.09 0.92 -18.39
N GLY A 75 -6.71 0.65 -17.14
CA GLY A 75 -7.29 -0.42 -16.33
C GLY A 75 -6.82 -1.82 -16.72
N ALA A 76 -5.88 -1.96 -17.65
CA ALA A 76 -5.44 -3.25 -18.18
C ALA A 76 -4.17 -3.78 -17.50
N SER A 77 -3.34 -2.89 -16.94
CA SER A 77 -2.11 -3.27 -16.26
C SER A 77 -1.88 -2.46 -14.99
N MET A 78 -0.94 -2.93 -14.17
CA MET A 78 -0.52 -2.28 -12.93
C MET A 78 0.99 -2.12 -12.90
N ARG A 79 1.47 -1.10 -12.19
CA ARG A 79 2.90 -0.90 -11.95
C ARG A 79 3.19 -0.91 -10.46
N LEU A 80 4.33 -1.49 -10.09
CA LEU A 80 4.84 -1.40 -8.73
C LEU A 80 5.06 0.08 -8.39
N TYR A 81 4.50 0.51 -7.27
CA TYR A 81 4.66 1.85 -6.75
C TYR A 81 5.88 1.89 -5.83
N ASN A 82 6.80 2.80 -6.12
CA ASN A 82 7.99 3.06 -5.32
C ASN A 82 7.87 4.42 -4.64
N ALA A 83 7.72 4.42 -3.31
CA ALA A 83 7.56 5.66 -2.53
C ALA A 83 8.85 6.50 -2.46
N GLU A 84 10.01 5.90 -2.67
CA GLU A 84 11.31 6.59 -2.61
C GLU A 84 11.65 7.30 -3.93
N ASN A 85 10.79 7.16 -4.96
CA ASN A 85 11.04 7.63 -6.33
C ASN A 85 12.43 7.21 -6.86
N ASP A 86 12.90 6.04 -6.44
CA ASP A 86 14.05 5.41 -7.07
C ASP A 86 13.60 4.86 -8.43
N GLU A 87 13.52 5.77 -9.41
CA GLU A 87 13.12 5.49 -10.78
C GLU A 87 13.98 4.37 -11.39
N GLU A 88 15.25 4.25 -10.97
CA GLU A 88 16.19 3.28 -11.50
C GLU A 88 15.74 1.85 -11.15
N ASN A 89 15.34 1.58 -9.91
CA ASN A 89 14.92 0.25 -9.47
C ASN A 89 13.53 -0.14 -10.00
N THR A 90 12.68 0.85 -10.25
CA THR A 90 11.29 0.66 -10.74
C THR A 90 11.21 0.50 -12.27
N LEU A 91 12.19 1.04 -13.02
CA LEU A 91 12.22 0.98 -14.49
C LEU A 91 12.42 -0.44 -15.05
N TYR A 92 13.04 -1.33 -14.28
CA TYR A 92 13.36 -2.70 -14.73
C TYR A 92 12.17 -3.66 -14.66
N LEU A 93 11.12 -3.32 -13.91
CA LEU A 93 9.94 -4.16 -13.78
C LEU A 93 8.90 -3.76 -14.84
N ALA A 94 8.55 -4.72 -15.70
CA ALA A 94 7.51 -4.51 -16.69
C ALA A 94 6.13 -4.37 -15.99
N PRO A 95 5.15 -3.70 -16.64
CA PRO A 95 3.80 -3.64 -16.11
C PRO A 95 3.22 -5.04 -15.90
N VAL A 96 2.59 -5.24 -14.75
CA VAL A 96 1.87 -6.46 -14.39
C VAL A 96 0.54 -6.48 -15.12
N LYS A 97 0.27 -7.51 -15.92
CA LYS A 97 -1.02 -7.68 -16.58
C LYS A 97 -2.09 -8.11 -15.58
N ILE A 98 -3.26 -7.51 -15.67
CA ILE A 98 -4.43 -7.93 -14.90
C ILE A 98 -5.09 -9.10 -15.65
N GLY A 99 -5.22 -10.25 -14.99
CA GLY A 99 -5.80 -11.45 -15.60
C GLY A 99 -5.39 -12.76 -14.93
N ILE A 100 -6.00 -13.85 -15.38
CA ILE A 100 -5.64 -15.23 -15.00
C ILE A 100 -4.40 -15.66 -15.81
N GLY A 101 -3.59 -16.54 -15.22
CA GLY A 101 -2.42 -17.15 -15.89
C GLY A 101 -1.15 -16.31 -15.79
N HIS A 102 -1.10 -15.37 -14.84
CA HIS A 102 0.04 -14.49 -14.58
C HIS A 102 0.50 -14.58 -13.12
N CYS A 103 0.87 -13.46 -12.50
CA CYS A 103 1.20 -13.42 -11.08
C CYS A 103 -0.06 -13.30 -10.20
N ILE A 104 0.11 -13.50 -8.89
CA ILE A 104 -0.97 -13.45 -7.91
C ILE A 104 -1.63 -12.07 -7.90
N ALA A 105 -0.85 -10.98 -7.94
CA ALA A 105 -1.40 -9.63 -8.04
C ALA A 105 -2.28 -9.43 -9.29
N GLY A 106 -1.85 -9.94 -10.45
CA GLY A 106 -2.63 -9.88 -11.68
C GLY A 106 -3.97 -10.62 -11.57
N TYR A 107 -3.96 -11.80 -10.94
CA TYR A 107 -5.16 -12.57 -10.66
C TYR A 107 -6.11 -11.87 -9.69
N VAL A 108 -5.60 -11.34 -8.57
CA VAL A 108 -6.40 -10.61 -7.57
C VAL A 108 -6.97 -9.32 -8.14
N GLY A 109 -6.21 -8.60 -8.98
CA GLY A 109 -6.74 -7.44 -9.70
C GLY A 109 -7.90 -7.80 -10.62
N TYR A 110 -7.86 -8.99 -11.24
CA TYR A 110 -8.90 -9.47 -12.14
C TYR A 110 -10.16 -9.91 -11.39
N THR A 111 -10.02 -10.73 -10.35
CA THR A 111 -11.18 -11.25 -9.59
C THR A 111 -11.72 -10.25 -8.58
N LYS A 112 -10.89 -9.32 -8.12
CA LYS A 112 -11.15 -8.44 -6.96
C LYS A 112 -11.49 -9.23 -5.70
N GLU A 113 -10.90 -10.41 -5.56
CA GLU A 113 -11.02 -11.26 -4.38
C GLU A 113 -9.64 -11.40 -3.71
N THR A 114 -9.60 -11.26 -2.38
CA THR A 114 -8.37 -11.46 -1.61
C THR A 114 -7.91 -12.91 -1.72
N VAL A 115 -6.60 -13.11 -1.86
CA VAL A 115 -5.98 -14.44 -1.89
C VAL A 115 -4.98 -14.56 -0.74
N ARG A 116 -5.08 -15.64 0.02
CA ARG A 116 -4.08 -16.03 1.04
C ARG A 116 -3.41 -17.32 0.65
N ILE A 117 -2.09 -17.34 0.70
CA ILE A 117 -1.24 -18.48 0.40
C ILE A 117 -0.37 -18.76 1.62
N SER A 118 -0.56 -19.92 2.22
CA SER A 118 0.22 -20.34 3.40
C SER A 118 1.57 -20.98 3.03
N ASN A 119 1.75 -21.40 1.78
CA ASN A 119 2.98 -22.02 1.29
C ASN A 119 3.17 -21.76 -0.22
N MET A 120 4.23 -21.05 -0.58
CA MET A 120 4.57 -20.69 -1.96
C MET A 120 5.16 -21.83 -2.82
N ILE A 121 5.44 -23.02 -2.26
CA ILE A 121 6.09 -24.13 -2.99
C ILE A 121 5.17 -24.73 -4.07
N ASN A 122 3.86 -24.78 -3.85
CA ASN A 122 2.88 -25.39 -4.76
C ASN A 122 1.84 -24.36 -5.21
N LEU A 123 2.24 -23.46 -6.11
CA LEU A 123 1.38 -22.40 -6.65
C LEU A 123 0.20 -22.97 -7.46
N ASP A 124 -0.95 -22.32 -7.35
CA ASP A 124 -2.14 -22.64 -8.14
C ASP A 124 -1.92 -22.28 -9.62
N PRO A 125 -2.32 -23.13 -10.58
CA PRO A 125 -2.23 -22.85 -12.02
C PRO A 125 -2.90 -21.54 -12.48
N LYS A 126 -3.79 -20.95 -11.68
CA LYS A 126 -4.39 -19.63 -11.95
C LYS A 126 -3.38 -18.49 -11.93
N TYR A 127 -2.27 -18.64 -11.21
CA TYR A 127 -1.22 -17.62 -11.09
C TYR A 127 0.18 -18.28 -11.10
N PRO A 128 0.58 -18.88 -12.23
CA PRO A 128 1.80 -19.69 -12.33
C PRO A 128 3.09 -18.88 -12.08
N ASP A 129 3.04 -17.55 -12.26
CA ASP A 129 4.21 -16.69 -12.10
C ASP A 129 4.46 -16.31 -10.62
N GLY A 130 3.55 -16.68 -9.69
CA GLY A 130 3.72 -16.40 -8.26
C GLY A 130 3.77 -14.90 -7.96
N LEU A 131 4.82 -14.45 -7.25
CA LEU A 131 5.06 -13.03 -6.95
C LEU A 131 5.98 -12.40 -8.00
N TYR A 132 5.60 -11.21 -8.46
CA TYR A 132 6.32 -10.54 -9.55
C TYR A 132 7.52 -9.73 -9.06
N ALA A 133 7.34 -8.92 -7.99
CA ALA A 133 8.35 -7.99 -7.52
C ALA A 133 9.31 -8.57 -6.45
N THR A 134 9.03 -9.75 -5.88
CA THR A 134 9.82 -10.30 -4.78
C THR A 134 9.91 -11.81 -4.87
N ASN A 135 11.12 -12.36 -4.84
CA ASN A 135 11.33 -13.82 -4.81
C ASN A 135 12.02 -14.31 -3.53
N ASP A 136 12.65 -13.44 -2.75
CA ASP A 136 13.56 -13.82 -1.67
C ASP A 136 12.86 -14.55 -0.52
N ASN A 137 12.79 -15.89 -0.63
CA ASN A 137 12.34 -16.82 0.41
C ASN A 137 10.96 -16.51 1.02
N VAL A 138 10.06 -15.91 0.23
CA VAL A 138 8.68 -15.69 0.65
C VAL A 138 7.97 -17.03 0.81
N THR A 139 7.42 -17.30 2.00
CA THR A 139 6.72 -18.55 2.31
C THR A 139 5.21 -18.37 2.39
N CYS A 140 4.76 -17.23 2.93
CA CYS A 140 3.35 -16.91 3.10
C CYS A 140 3.02 -15.55 2.49
N VAL A 141 1.84 -15.44 1.89
CA VAL A 141 1.38 -14.23 1.21
C VAL A 141 -0.10 -13.96 1.45
N MET A 142 -0.47 -12.69 1.57
CA MET A 142 -1.84 -12.21 1.52
C MET A 142 -1.92 -11.07 0.50
N VAL A 143 -2.73 -11.24 -0.54
CA VAL A 143 -2.86 -10.27 -1.64
C VAL A 143 -4.27 -9.71 -1.65
N HIS A 144 -4.38 -8.39 -1.54
CA HIS A 144 -5.64 -7.69 -1.34
C HIS A 144 -5.90 -6.67 -2.47
N PRO A 145 -7.09 -6.66 -3.08
CA PRO A 145 -7.46 -5.69 -4.10
C PRO A 145 -7.85 -4.35 -3.46
N LEU A 146 -7.38 -3.25 -4.02
CA LEU A 146 -7.75 -1.91 -3.60
C LEU A 146 -8.88 -1.42 -4.50
N VAL A 147 -10.11 -1.48 -4.02
CA VAL A 147 -11.31 -1.17 -4.82
C VAL A 147 -12.00 0.06 -4.23
N ASN A 148 -12.36 1.03 -5.06
CA ASN A 148 -13.12 2.19 -4.59
C ASN A 148 -14.62 1.87 -4.42
N ASN A 149 -15.38 2.81 -3.85
CA ASN A 149 -16.83 2.66 -3.62
C ASN A 149 -17.66 2.38 -4.89
N ASN A 150 -17.13 2.69 -6.08
CA ASN A 150 -17.79 2.42 -7.36
C ASN A 150 -17.43 1.04 -7.94
N GLY A 151 -16.67 0.23 -7.20
CA GLY A 151 -16.20 -1.07 -7.66
C GLY A 151 -15.01 -1.00 -8.63
N GLN A 152 -14.39 0.18 -8.83
CA GLN A 152 -13.22 0.32 -9.70
C GLN A 152 -11.95 -0.07 -8.96
N LEU A 153 -11.11 -0.87 -9.60
CA LEU A 153 -9.80 -1.25 -9.08
C LEU A 153 -8.85 -0.05 -9.15
N LEU A 154 -8.26 0.31 -8.00
CA LEU A 154 -7.22 1.32 -7.86
C LEU A 154 -5.83 0.71 -7.88
N GLY A 155 -5.70 -0.52 -7.39
CA GLY A 155 -4.42 -1.20 -7.20
C GLY A 155 -4.59 -2.55 -6.52
N VAL A 156 -3.46 -3.17 -6.22
CA VAL A 156 -3.36 -4.42 -5.47
C VAL A 156 -2.19 -4.30 -4.51
N VAL A 157 -2.35 -4.78 -3.28
CA VAL A 157 -1.27 -4.85 -2.29
C VAL A 157 -0.96 -6.30 -1.95
N GLU A 158 0.31 -6.66 -1.92
CA GLU A 158 0.82 -7.96 -1.49
C GLU A 158 1.51 -7.78 -0.15
N PHE A 159 1.02 -8.41 0.92
CA PHE A 159 1.71 -8.55 2.19
C PHE A 159 2.39 -9.91 2.24
N TYR A 160 3.63 -9.97 2.69
CA TYR A 160 4.37 -11.24 2.68
C TYR A 160 5.21 -11.46 3.93
N ARG A 161 5.46 -12.73 4.22
CA ARG A 161 6.37 -13.19 5.27
C ARG A 161 7.40 -14.15 4.64
N ARG A 162 8.66 -13.98 4.99
CA ARG A 162 9.81 -14.77 4.53
C ARG A 162 10.18 -15.79 5.59
N ASN A 163 10.52 -17.00 5.16
CA ASN A 163 10.94 -18.09 6.05
C ASN A 163 9.99 -18.33 7.26
N SER A 164 8.72 -17.93 7.13
CA SER A 164 7.74 -18.01 8.21
C SER A 164 6.93 -19.28 8.07
N THR A 165 6.64 -19.91 9.20
CA THR A 165 5.70 -21.04 9.31
C THR A 165 4.30 -20.59 9.73
N THR A 166 4.12 -19.30 10.02
CA THR A 166 2.86 -18.72 10.48
C THR A 166 2.13 -18.06 9.30
N PRO A 167 1.05 -18.65 8.79
CA PRO A 167 0.29 -18.09 7.68
C PRO A 167 -0.53 -16.87 8.11
N PHE A 168 -0.99 -16.08 7.14
CA PHE A 168 -1.97 -15.02 7.38
C PHE A 168 -3.32 -15.63 7.77
N THR A 169 -3.93 -15.06 8.80
CA THR A 169 -5.19 -15.51 9.39
C THR A 169 -6.39 -14.77 8.78
N ASP A 170 -7.60 -15.20 9.14
CA ASP A 170 -8.82 -14.47 8.75
C ASP A 170 -8.87 -13.09 9.42
N GLU A 171 -8.32 -12.94 10.63
CA GLU A 171 -8.23 -11.66 11.33
C GLU A 171 -7.26 -10.70 10.62
N ASP A 172 -6.13 -11.21 10.09
CA ASP A 172 -5.22 -10.40 9.26
C ASP A 172 -5.92 -9.89 8.00
N GLU A 173 -6.75 -10.72 7.38
CA GLU A 173 -7.55 -10.36 6.21
C GLU A 173 -8.62 -9.31 6.56
N GLU A 174 -9.30 -9.45 7.71
CA GLU A 174 -10.24 -8.44 8.22
C GLU A 174 -9.57 -7.08 8.48
N VAL A 175 -8.34 -7.07 9.02
CA VAL A 175 -7.57 -5.84 9.19
C VAL A 175 -7.37 -5.15 7.84
N SER A 176 -7.09 -5.89 6.77
CA SER A 176 -6.97 -5.32 5.42
C SER A 176 -8.29 -4.70 4.96
N TYR A 177 -9.41 -5.43 5.02
CA TYR A 177 -10.74 -4.92 4.60
C TYR A 177 -11.22 -3.70 5.39
N ARG A 178 -10.85 -3.57 6.68
CA ARG A 178 -11.29 -2.43 7.50
C ARG A 178 -10.54 -1.14 7.20
N ASN A 179 -9.38 -1.23 6.55
CA ASN A 179 -8.49 -0.09 6.33
C ASN A 179 -8.45 0.42 4.89
N PHE A 180 -8.93 -0.39 3.92
CA PHE A 180 -9.13 0.00 2.52
C PHE A 180 -10.61 0.18 2.20
#